data_AF-A0A813PJ05-F1
#
_entry.id   AF-A0A813PJ05-F1
#
_cell.length_a   1.000
_cell.length_b   1.000
_cell.length_c   1.000
_cell.angle_alpha   90.00
_cell.angle_beta   90.00
_cell.angle_gamma   90.00
#
_symmetry.space_group_name_H-M   'P 1'
#
loop_
_entity.id
_entity.type
_entity.pdbx_description
1 polymer ?
#
loop_
_entity_poly.entity_id
_entity_poly.type
_entity_poly.pdbx_seq_one_letter_code
_entity_poly.pdbx_strand_id
1 'polypeptide(L)'
;MWLMLQQETPEDFVIATDEINSVQEAVEPEFQKIGKEIVCKRNWQRKNTGIVRVTVNEKHFRPTEVVNLLINNPKKVEENLKWKPKMTFKKLVTEMVAADIELMPKDPTA
;
A
#
# COMPACT_ATOMS: atom_id res chain seq x y z
N MET A 1 7.23 -13.34 -11.74
CA MET A 1 6.96 -14.64 -12.37
C MET A 1 7.94 -15.00 -13.48
N TRP A 2 8.35 -14.07 -14.36
CA TRP A 2 9.26 -14.39 -15.47
C TRP A 2 10.52 -15.19 -15.07
N LEU A 3 11.25 -14.78 -14.01
CA LEU A 3 12.44 -15.47 -13.51
C LEU A 3 12.19 -16.89 -13.00
N MET A 4 11.00 -17.16 -12.43
CA MET A 4 10.63 -18.48 -11.92
C MET A 4 10.47 -19.49 -13.07
N LEU A 5 9.99 -19.03 -14.23
CA LEU A 5 9.80 -19.87 -15.41
C LEU A 5 11.10 -20.21 -16.14
N GLN A 6 12.20 -19.53 -15.80
CA GLN A 6 13.52 -19.81 -16.38
C GLN A 6 14.30 -20.87 -15.58
N GLN A 7 13.74 -21.41 -14.49
CA GLN A 7 14.40 -22.44 -13.68
C GLN A 7 14.25 -23.82 -14.32
N GLU A 8 15.26 -24.66 -14.18
CA GLU A 8 15.22 -26.04 -14.69
C GLU A 8 14.27 -26.93 -13.88
N THR A 9 14.16 -26.68 -12.56
CA THR A 9 13.28 -27.43 -11.66
C THR A 9 12.14 -26.56 -11.13
N PRO A 10 10.90 -27.08 -11.10
CA PRO A 10 9.77 -26.35 -10.53
C PRO A 10 9.92 -26.24 -9.02
N GLU A 11 9.79 -25.02 -8.51
CA GLU A 11 9.91 -24.72 -7.08
C GLU A 11 8.94 -23.61 -6.67
N ASP A 12 8.50 -23.67 -5.42
CA ASP A 12 7.68 -22.62 -4.82
C ASP A 12 8.57 -21.55 -4.15
N PHE A 13 8.18 -20.28 -4.34
CA PHE A 13 8.88 -19.11 -3.79
C PHE A 13 7.90 -18.13 -3.15
N VAL A 14 8.30 -17.56 -2.01
CA VAL A 14 7.62 -16.40 -1.41
C VAL A 14 8.17 -15.13 -2.05
N ILE A 15 7.28 -14.27 -2.57
CA ILE A 15 7.62 -12.97 -3.14
C ILE A 15 7.05 -11.87 -2.24
N ALA A 16 7.94 -11.14 -1.59
CA ALA A 16 7.62 -10.17 -0.55
C ALA A 16 8.66 -9.04 -0.52
N THR A 17 8.29 -7.91 0.06
CA THR A 17 9.19 -6.76 0.29
C THR A 17 9.87 -6.78 1.65
N ASP A 18 9.49 -7.72 2.54
CA ASP A 18 9.91 -7.79 3.95
C ASP A 18 9.58 -6.52 4.76
N GLU A 19 8.68 -5.68 4.24
CA GLU A 19 8.16 -4.48 4.92
C GLU A 19 6.67 -4.66 5.23
N ILE A 20 6.24 -4.22 6.42
CA ILE A 20 4.83 -4.19 6.83
C ILE A 20 4.49 -2.73 7.15
N ASN A 21 3.45 -2.21 6.50
CA ASN A 21 2.97 -0.86 6.71
C ASN A 21 1.48 -0.86 7.05
N SER A 22 1.07 0.11 7.86
CA SER A 22 -0.33 0.31 8.22
C SER A 22 -1.10 1.06 7.12
N VAL A 23 -2.43 0.91 7.10
CA VAL A 23 -3.31 1.67 6.20
C VAL A 23 -3.18 3.19 6.45
N GLN A 24 -2.95 3.57 7.71
CA GLN A 24 -2.73 4.97 8.08
C GLN A 24 -1.45 5.53 7.44
N GLU A 25 -0.34 4.78 7.48
CA GLU A 25 0.94 5.17 6.86
C GLU A 25 0.83 5.36 5.35
N ALA A 26 -0.10 4.68 4.68
CA ALA A 26 -0.39 4.90 3.27
C ALA A 26 -1.08 6.26 3.02
N VAL A 27 -1.95 6.68 3.93
CA VAL A 27 -2.89 7.78 3.71
C VAL A 27 -2.31 9.13 4.14
N GLU A 28 -1.70 9.23 5.32
CA GLU A 28 -1.28 10.52 5.87
C GLU A 28 -0.28 11.31 5.00
N PRO A 29 0.81 10.70 4.48
CA PRO A 29 1.82 11.44 3.73
C PRO A 29 1.28 12.03 2.42
N GLU A 30 0.34 11.35 1.76
CA GLU A 30 -0.18 11.78 0.47
C GLU A 30 -1.16 12.95 0.59
N PHE A 31 -2.00 12.94 1.62
CA PHE A 31 -2.87 14.08 1.92
C PHE A 31 -2.06 15.34 2.26
N GLN A 32 -0.93 15.18 2.95
CA GLN A 32 -0.01 16.28 3.21
C GLN A 32 0.57 16.85 1.90
N LYS A 33 0.94 16.01 0.93
CA LYS A 33 1.48 16.46 -0.36
C LYS A 33 0.48 17.26 -1.20
N ILE A 34 -0.80 16.92 -1.14
CA ILE A 34 -1.87 17.67 -1.85
C ILE A 34 -2.36 18.90 -1.05
N GLY A 35 -1.67 19.27 0.03
CA GLY A 35 -2.00 20.44 0.86
C GLY A 35 -3.31 20.29 1.63
N LYS A 36 -3.78 19.06 1.87
CA LYS A 36 -5.02 18.80 2.60
C LYS A 36 -4.71 18.12 3.93
N GLU A 37 -5.08 18.77 5.02
CA GLU A 37 -5.04 18.13 6.33
C GLU A 37 -6.20 17.14 6.49
N ILE A 38 -5.93 16.00 7.13
CA ILE A 38 -6.92 14.97 7.43
C ILE A 38 -7.41 15.13 8.88
N VAL A 39 -8.73 15.13 9.05
CA VAL A 39 -9.39 14.89 10.33
C VAL A 39 -10.20 13.61 10.19
N CYS A 40 -9.90 12.59 11.00
CA CYS A 40 -10.66 11.33 11.02
C CYS A 40 -11.57 11.27 12.26
N LYS A 41 -12.86 10.99 12.04
CA LYS A 41 -13.92 11.01 13.07
C LYS A 41 -13.83 9.89 14.12
N ARG A 42 -13.08 8.81 13.89
CA ARG A 42 -13.04 7.63 14.79
C ARG A 42 -11.78 7.56 15.65
N ASN A 43 -10.64 8.04 15.14
CA ASN A 43 -9.79 9.11 15.72
C ASN A 43 -8.39 9.13 15.07
N TRP A 44 -8.17 10.14 14.20
CA TRP A 44 -6.85 10.70 13.86
C TRP A 44 -7.00 12.22 13.92
N GLN A 45 -6.35 12.89 14.88
CA GLN A 45 -6.39 14.34 14.98
C GLN A 45 -5.05 14.97 14.59
N ARG A 46 -5.08 15.92 13.65
CA ARG A 46 -4.70 17.31 13.94
C ARG A 46 -5.54 18.29 13.11
N LYS A 47 -6.07 19.29 13.81
CA LYS A 47 -6.87 20.45 13.37
C LYS A 47 -6.19 21.19 12.20
N ASN A 48 -6.86 21.84 11.25
CA ASN A 48 -7.66 23.07 11.47
C ASN A 48 -8.62 23.47 10.32
N THR A 49 -9.08 22.54 9.46
CA THR A 49 -9.93 22.91 8.30
C THR A 49 -11.43 22.60 8.43
N GLY A 50 -11.88 21.94 9.50
CA GLY A 50 -13.30 21.65 9.76
C GLY A 50 -13.97 20.62 8.81
N ILE A 51 -13.32 20.25 7.70
CA ILE A 51 -13.84 19.30 6.71
C ILE A 51 -13.30 17.90 7.00
N VAL A 52 -14.19 16.98 7.35
CA VAL A 52 -13.87 15.55 7.54
C VAL A 52 -13.71 14.89 6.17
N ARG A 53 -12.52 14.38 5.87
CA ARG A 53 -12.19 13.72 4.59
C ARG A 53 -12.14 12.19 4.67
N VAL A 54 -11.91 11.65 5.87
CA VAL A 54 -11.83 10.20 6.10
C VAL A 54 -12.76 9.83 7.25
N THR A 55 -13.57 8.79 7.04
CA THR A 55 -14.45 8.21 8.06
C THR A 55 -14.31 6.69 8.05
N VAL A 56 -14.60 6.07 9.20
CA VAL A 56 -14.46 4.62 9.36
C VAL A 56 -15.86 4.02 9.48
N ASN A 57 -16.23 3.18 8.52
CA ASN A 57 -17.52 2.49 8.48
C ASN A 57 -17.36 1.01 8.86
N GLU A 58 -18.15 0.56 9.83
CA GLU A 58 -18.13 -0.84 10.33
C GLU A 58 -18.45 -1.87 9.25
N LYS A 59 -19.21 -1.49 8.22
CA LYS A 59 -19.51 -2.37 7.08
C LYS A 59 -18.25 -2.90 6.37
N HIS A 60 -17.13 -2.18 6.44
CA HIS A 60 -15.88 -2.59 5.79
C HIS A 60 -14.99 -3.46 6.67
N PHE A 61 -15.35 -3.71 7.92
CA PHE A 61 -14.61 -4.61 8.80
C PHE A 61 -14.94 -6.05 8.43
N ARG A 62 -13.93 -6.92 8.48
CA ARG A 62 -14.12 -8.34 8.25
C ARG A 62 -14.33 -9.05 9.59
N PRO A 63 -15.30 -9.98 9.72
CA PRO A 63 -15.48 -10.78 10.93
C PRO A 63 -14.23 -11.59 11.33
N THR A 64 -13.39 -11.92 10.34
CA THR A 64 -12.10 -12.58 10.54
C THR A 64 -11.02 -11.70 9.94
N GLU A 65 -10.27 -11.02 10.79
CA GLU A 65 -9.12 -10.23 10.37
C GLU A 65 -7.87 -11.09 10.29
N VAL A 66 -7.05 -10.83 9.27
CA VAL A 66 -5.73 -11.45 9.12
C VAL A 66 -4.73 -10.54 9.83
N VAL A 67 -4.75 -10.56 11.16
CA VAL A 67 -3.87 -9.73 11.98
C VAL A 67 -2.52 -10.43 12.16
N ASN A 68 -1.42 -9.77 11.80
CA ASN A 68 -0.04 -10.21 12.06
C ASN A 68 0.38 -11.56 11.42
N LEU A 69 -0.30 -12.03 10.37
CA LEU A 69 -0.05 -13.35 9.73
C LEU A 69 0.62 -13.27 8.35
N LEU A 70 1.05 -12.10 7.90
CA LEU A 70 1.75 -11.98 6.61
C LEU A 70 3.18 -12.52 6.75
N ILE A 71 3.41 -13.71 6.21
CA ILE A 71 4.75 -14.31 6.13
C ILE A 71 5.53 -13.56 5.04
N ASN A 72 6.46 -12.71 5.46
CA ASN A 72 7.12 -11.75 4.59
C ASN A 72 8.59 -12.09 4.30
N ASN A 73 8.96 -13.37 4.23
CA ASN A 73 10.36 -13.77 4.08
C ASN A 73 10.75 -14.11 2.62
N PRO A 74 11.38 -13.20 1.85
CA PRO A 74 11.81 -13.45 0.48
C PRO A 74 13.19 -14.12 0.36
N LYS A 75 13.82 -14.59 1.45
CA LYS A 75 15.22 -15.08 1.41
C LYS A 75 15.47 -16.12 0.32
N LYS A 76 14.57 -17.08 0.14
CA LYS A 76 14.68 -18.12 -0.90
C LYS A 76 14.76 -17.55 -2.32
N VAL A 77 13.96 -16.52 -2.62
CA VAL A 77 13.95 -15.91 -3.96
C VAL A 77 15.19 -15.04 -4.20
N GLU A 78 15.70 -14.39 -3.16
CA GLU A 78 16.93 -13.61 -3.26
C GLU A 78 18.15 -14.50 -3.51
N GLU A 79 18.21 -15.66 -2.84
CA GLU A 79 19.32 -16.60 -2.97
C GLU A 79 19.31 -17.31 -4.33
N ASN A 80 18.15 -17.86 -4.73
CA ASN A 80 18.05 -18.69 -5.93
C ASN A 80 17.88 -17.87 -7.21
N LEU A 81 17.01 -16.85 -7.21
CA LEU A 81 16.67 -16.09 -8.42
C LEU A 81 17.39 -14.73 -8.50
N LYS A 82 18.18 -14.37 -7.48
CA LYS A 82 18.80 -13.03 -7.34
C LYS A 82 17.79 -11.88 -7.50
N TRP A 83 16.53 -12.15 -7.20
CA TRP A 83 15.45 -11.18 -7.32
C TRP A 83 15.36 -10.36 -6.04
N LYS A 84 15.19 -9.05 -6.18
CA LYS A 84 14.94 -8.11 -5.08
C LYS A 84 13.87 -7.09 -5.50
N PRO A 85 13.02 -6.61 -4.58
CA PRO A 85 12.07 -5.55 -4.87
C PRO A 85 12.81 -4.26 -5.25
N LYS A 86 12.36 -3.60 -6.32
CA LYS A 86 12.91 -2.31 -6.79
C LYS A 86 12.09 -1.11 -6.35
N MET A 87 10.84 -1.35 -5.93
CA MET A 87 9.88 -0.34 -5.53
C MET A 87 9.73 -0.38 -4.01
N THR A 88 9.79 0.79 -3.37
CA THR A 88 9.51 0.93 -1.93
C THR A 88 8.04 1.27 -1.71
N PHE A 89 7.52 0.97 -0.53
CA PHE A 89 6.12 1.28 -0.18
C PHE A 89 5.78 2.77 -0.41
N LYS A 90 6.62 3.68 0.08
CA LYS A 90 6.41 5.13 -0.09
C LYS A 90 6.38 5.55 -1.55
N LYS A 91 7.26 4.99 -2.38
CA LYS A 91 7.33 5.33 -3.81
C LYS A 91 6.10 4.82 -4.54
N LEU A 92 5.67 3.58 -4.25
CA LEU A 92 4.45 3.01 -4.80
C LEU A 92 3.24 3.89 -4.52
N VAL A 93 3.03 4.25 -3.25
CA VAL A 93 1.90 5.07 -2.82
C VAL A 93 1.92 6.46 -3.50
N THR A 94 3.11 7.09 -3.58
CA THR A 94 3.27 8.38 -4.27
C THR A 94 2.92 8.29 -5.76
N GLU A 95 3.39 7.24 -6.43
CA GLU A 95 3.17 7.03 -7.86
C GLU A 95 1.69 6.79 -8.17
N MET A 96 1.01 5.99 -7.34
CA MET A 96 -0.43 5.76 -7.46
C MET A 96 -1.24 7.05 -7.33
N VAL A 97 -0.97 7.85 -6.29
CA VAL A 97 -1.70 9.13 -6.08
C VAL A 97 -1.42 10.12 -7.19
N ALA A 98 -0.19 10.19 -7.70
CA ALA A 98 0.14 11.06 -8.83
C ALA A 98 -0.62 10.65 -10.10
N ALA A 99 -0.72 9.34 -10.37
CA ALA A 99 -1.47 8.83 -11.51
C ALA A 99 -2.97 9.16 -11.40
N ASP A 100 -3.58 8.99 -10.23
CA ASP A 100 -4.99 9.33 -10.01
C ASP A 100 -5.25 10.83 -10.14
N ILE A 101 -4.34 11.69 -9.64
CA ILE A 101 -4.45 13.16 -9.80
C ILE A 101 -4.40 13.55 -11.29
N GLU A 102 -3.64 12.83 -12.11
CA GLU A 102 -3.58 13.07 -13.55
C GLU A 102 -4.82 12.53 -14.29
N LEU A 103 -5.38 11.41 -13.83
CA LEU A 103 -6.53 10.75 -14.44
C LEU A 103 -7.85 11.49 -14.18
N MET A 104 -8.12 11.87 -12.93
CA MET A 104 -9.43 12.42 -12.50
C MET A 104 -9.88 13.69 -13.27
N PRO A 105 -8.98 14.62 -13.68
CA PRO A 105 -9.38 15.76 -14.53
C PRO A 105 -9.74 15.36 -15.96
N LYS A 106 -9.20 14.26 -16.47
CA LYS A 106 -9.45 13.77 -17.84
C LYS A 106 -10.70 12.91 -17.90
N ASP A 107 -10.92 12.08 -16.90
CA ASP A 107 -12.11 11.25 -16.74
C ASP A 107 -12.57 11.26 -15.26
N PRO A 108 -13.52 12.15 -14.90
CA PRO A 108 -14.06 12.23 -13.55
C PRO A 108 -14.91 11.03 -13.13
N THR A 109 -15.17 10.08 -14.04
CA THR A 109 -16.05 8.92 -13.80
C THR A 109 -15.31 7.59 -13.70
N ALA A 110 -13.99 7.61 -13.85
CA ALA A 110 -13.12 6.44 -13.78
C ALA A 110 -13.07 5.78 -12.39
#